data_AF-A0A257TNJ1-F1
#
_entry.id   AF-A0A257TNJ1-F1
#
_cell.length_a   1.000
_cell.length_b   1.000
_cell.length_c   1.000
_cell.angle_alpha   90.00
_cell.angle_beta   90.00
_cell.angle_gamma   90.00
#
_symmetry.space_group_name_H-M   'P 1'
#
loop_
_entity.id
_entity.type
_entity.pdbx_description
1 polymer ?
#
loop_
_entity_poly.entity_id
_entity_poly.type
_entity_poly.pdbx_seq_one_letter_code
_entity_poly.pdbx_strand_id
1 'polypeptide(L)'
;MVPIRDDKRYRSWTTNPQPDANAAVIYIMDVSGSMTDEQKQIVRTEAFWIDTWLRSQYDGLERRYIIHDAAAKEVDEDTFYHTRESGGTRISSAYQVGVELMNRRFPFSEWNLYVFQFSDGDNWGEDNQASLRLLRDQILPQVNLFCYGQVESPYGSGEYLRTLRDGLGLDAENLVLSEIRDRDGIYDSIKLFLGKGK
;
A
#
# COMPACT_ATOMS: atom_id res chain seq x y z
N MET A 1 45.60 16.44 31.62
CA MET A 1 44.14 16.39 31.40
C MET A 1 43.84 17.14 30.12
N VAL A 2 43.39 16.43 29.09
CA VAL A 2 42.95 17.03 27.81
C VAL A 2 41.45 17.27 27.95
N PRO A 3 40.92 18.50 27.73
CA PRO A 3 39.49 18.71 27.74
C PRO A 3 38.91 18.21 26.41
N ILE A 4 38.02 17.22 26.52
CA ILE A 4 37.22 16.69 25.42
C ILE A 4 36.22 17.79 25.05
N ARG A 5 36.19 18.20 23.78
CA ARG A 5 35.17 19.13 23.27
C ARG A 5 33.81 18.44 23.37
N ASP A 6 32.94 18.97 24.22
CA ASP A 6 31.52 18.62 24.22
C ASP A 6 30.94 18.96 22.85
N ASP A 7 30.48 17.91 22.19
CA ASP A 7 29.98 17.88 20.83
C ASP A 7 28.69 18.70 20.78
N LYS A 8 28.76 19.89 20.16
CA LYS A 8 27.56 20.67 19.85
C LYS A 8 26.75 19.88 18.82
N ARG A 9 25.80 19.08 19.29
CA ARG A 9 24.73 18.52 18.47
C ARG A 9 23.93 19.68 17.88
N TYR A 10 24.33 20.11 16.69
CA TYR A 10 23.45 20.84 15.80
C TYR A 10 22.24 19.94 15.55
N ARG A 11 21.10 20.31 16.13
CA ARG A 11 19.79 19.99 15.56
C ARG A 11 19.77 20.66 14.19
N SER A 12 20.20 19.93 13.17
CA SER A 12 19.83 20.23 11.80
C SER A 12 18.32 20.16 11.78
N TRP A 13 17.68 21.33 11.80
CA TRP A 13 16.37 21.49 11.24
C TRP A 13 16.52 21.07 9.79
N THR A 14 16.22 19.81 9.47
CA THR A 14 15.93 19.44 8.09
C THR A 14 14.67 20.20 7.77
N THR A 15 14.83 21.38 7.19
CA THR A 15 13.81 22.05 6.40
C THR A 15 13.45 21.03 5.33
N ASN A 16 12.43 20.21 5.59
CA ASN A 16 11.83 19.40 4.54
C ASN A 16 11.17 20.43 3.63
N PRO A 17 11.64 20.65 2.40
CA PRO A 17 10.86 21.45 1.47
C PRO A 17 9.55 20.71 1.29
N GLN A 18 8.46 21.22 1.87
CA GLN A 18 7.12 20.83 1.41
C GLN A 18 7.13 21.14 -0.08
N PRO A 19 7.03 20.15 -0.97
CA PRO A 19 6.74 20.48 -2.35
C PRO A 19 5.32 21.05 -2.35
N ASP A 20 5.07 22.14 -3.08
CA ASP A 20 3.73 22.62 -3.46
C ASP A 20 2.97 21.58 -4.33
N ALA A 21 3.29 20.29 -4.23
CA ALA A 21 2.77 19.21 -5.04
C ALA A 21 1.63 18.50 -4.28
N ASN A 22 0.50 18.35 -4.96
CA ASN A 22 -0.64 17.64 -4.41
C ASN A 22 -0.29 16.18 -4.14
N ALA A 23 -0.87 15.58 -3.10
CA ALA A 23 -0.64 14.18 -2.77
C ALA A 23 -1.96 13.41 -2.81
N ALA A 24 -1.93 12.20 -3.38
CA ALA A 24 -3.04 11.28 -3.34
C ALA A 24 -2.62 9.89 -2.87
N VAL A 25 -3.49 9.27 -2.09
CA VAL A 25 -3.31 7.93 -1.54
C VAL A 25 -4.43 7.03 -2.05
N ILE A 26 -4.03 5.90 -2.61
CA ILE A 26 -4.93 4.89 -3.13
C ILE A 26 -4.82 3.65 -2.23
N TYR A 27 -5.91 3.32 -1.55
CA TYR A 27 -6.03 2.10 -0.79
C TYR A 27 -6.68 1.02 -1.64
N ILE A 28 -6.05 -0.15 -1.71
CA ILE A 28 -6.56 -1.32 -2.40
C ILE A 28 -6.74 -2.43 -1.37
N MET A 29 -7.96 -2.93 -1.21
CA MET A 29 -8.27 -4.01 -0.28
C MET A 29 -8.87 -5.19 -1.00
N ASP A 30 -8.31 -6.36 -0.74
CA ASP A 30 -8.91 -7.64 -1.08
C ASP A 30 -10.10 -7.91 -0.14
N VAL A 31 -11.27 -8.12 -0.72
CA VAL A 31 -12.51 -8.42 0.01
C VAL A 31 -13.02 -9.82 -0.30
N SER A 32 -12.19 -10.65 -0.93
CA SER A 32 -12.50 -12.03 -1.32
C SER A 32 -12.88 -12.94 -0.14
N GLY A 33 -13.36 -14.14 -0.50
CA GLY A 33 -13.79 -15.15 0.46
C GLY A 33 -12.65 -15.87 1.18
N SER A 34 -11.41 -15.79 0.68
CA SER A 34 -10.23 -16.40 1.33
C SER A 34 -9.82 -15.64 2.60
N MET A 35 -10.12 -14.34 2.64
CA MET A 35 -9.89 -13.49 3.81
C MET A 35 -10.95 -13.68 4.89
N THR A 36 -10.51 -14.14 6.06
CA THR A 36 -11.32 -14.23 7.28
C THR A 36 -11.73 -12.84 7.80
N ASP A 37 -12.78 -12.78 8.61
CA ASP A 37 -13.22 -11.53 9.26
C ASP A 37 -12.12 -10.89 10.11
N GLU A 38 -11.27 -11.70 10.74
CA GLU A 38 -10.13 -11.23 11.53
C GLU A 38 -9.06 -10.58 10.64
N GLN A 39 -8.73 -11.19 9.51
CA GLN A 39 -7.78 -10.62 8.55
C GLN A 39 -8.33 -9.31 7.95
N LYS A 40 -9.61 -9.27 7.57
CA LYS A 40 -10.28 -8.04 7.11
C LYS A 40 -10.21 -6.95 8.19
N GLN A 41 -10.35 -7.30 9.47
CA GLN A 41 -10.22 -6.36 10.57
C GLN A 41 -8.78 -5.83 10.74
N ILE A 42 -7.76 -6.68 10.59
CA ILE A 42 -6.34 -6.29 10.63
C ILE A 42 -6.07 -5.26 9.53
N VAL A 43 -6.46 -5.57 8.29
CA VAL A 43 -6.28 -4.66 7.14
C VAL A 43 -6.97 -3.32 7.38
N ARG A 44 -8.23 -3.33 7.83
CA ARG A 44 -8.97 -2.08 8.11
C ARG A 44 -8.30 -1.25 9.19
N THR A 45 -7.80 -1.91 10.24
CA THR A 45 -7.11 -1.23 11.35
C THR A 45 -5.82 -0.58 10.84
N GLU A 46 -5.05 -1.29 10.02
CA GLU A 46 -3.83 -0.77 9.43
C GLU A 46 -4.10 0.40 8.47
N ALA A 47 -5.04 0.24 7.54
CA ALA A 47 -5.45 1.30 6.62
C ALA A 47 -5.94 2.55 7.37
N PHE A 48 -6.72 2.37 8.44
CA PHE A 48 -7.19 3.46 9.29
C PHE A 48 -6.04 4.22 9.96
N TRP A 49 -5.03 3.51 10.48
CA TRP A 49 -3.88 4.16 11.12
C TRP A 49 -2.99 4.88 10.12
N ILE A 50 -2.74 4.30 8.94
CA ILE A 50 -2.00 4.95 7.85
C ILE A 50 -2.74 6.22 7.42
N ASP A 51 -4.05 6.13 7.22
CA ASP A 51 -4.88 7.26 6.83
C ASP A 51 -4.89 8.36 7.88
N THR A 52 -5.06 8.00 9.15
CA THR A 52 -5.02 8.94 10.27
C THR A 52 -3.66 9.64 10.37
N TRP A 53 -2.57 8.89 10.21
CA TRP A 53 -1.22 9.46 10.23
C TRP A 53 -1.00 10.40 9.04
N LEU A 54 -1.36 10.01 7.82
CA LEU A 54 -1.19 10.84 6.62
C LEU A 54 -2.03 12.13 6.71
N ARG A 55 -3.27 12.06 7.21
CA ARG A 55 -4.10 13.24 7.49
C ARG A 55 -3.43 14.21 8.46
N SER A 56 -2.62 13.72 9.40
CA SER A 56 -1.92 14.58 10.35
C SER A 56 -0.69 15.28 9.74
N GLN A 57 -0.15 14.75 8.64
CA GLN A 57 1.07 15.26 8.00
C GLN A 57 0.79 16.13 6.76
N TYR A 58 -0.34 15.91 6.09
CA TYR A 58 -0.68 16.58 4.83
C TYR A 58 -2.07 17.23 4.90
N ASP A 59 -2.10 18.55 4.70
CA ASP A 59 -3.34 19.27 4.43
C ASP A 59 -3.74 19.05 2.95
N GLY A 60 -4.98 18.65 2.69
CA GLY A 60 -5.49 18.49 1.32
C GLY A 60 -5.20 17.15 0.63
N LEU A 61 -4.88 16.10 1.39
CA LEU A 61 -4.65 14.75 0.85
C LEU A 61 -5.91 14.16 0.17
N GLU A 62 -5.79 13.81 -1.11
CA GLU A 62 -6.84 13.08 -1.84
C GLU A 62 -6.76 11.58 -1.51
N ARG A 63 -7.89 10.96 -1.15
CA ARG A 63 -7.95 9.53 -0.86
C ARG A 63 -8.89 8.84 -1.82
N ARG A 64 -8.50 7.66 -2.27
CA ARG A 64 -9.34 6.79 -3.10
C ARG A 64 -9.25 5.36 -2.58
N TYR A 65 -10.37 4.67 -2.66
CA TYR A 65 -10.52 3.33 -2.14
C TYR A 65 -10.95 2.42 -3.28
N ILE A 66 -10.24 1.32 -3.43
CA ILE A 66 -10.54 0.26 -4.38
C ILE A 66 -10.71 -1.01 -3.56
N ILE A 67 -11.79 -1.73 -3.81
CA ILE A 67 -11.95 -3.09 -3.31
C ILE A 67 -11.97 -4.04 -4.49
N HIS A 68 -11.46 -5.26 -4.27
CA HIS A 68 -11.50 -6.29 -5.29
C HIS A 68 -11.81 -7.67 -4.71
N ASP A 69 -12.54 -8.44 -5.50
CA ASP A 69 -12.67 -9.88 -5.38
C ASP A 69 -12.33 -10.52 -6.75
N ALA A 70 -13.30 -11.08 -7.46
CA ALA A 70 -13.20 -11.44 -8.87
C ALA A 70 -13.25 -10.22 -9.80
N ALA A 71 -13.82 -9.10 -9.33
CA ALA A 71 -13.83 -7.81 -10.02
C ALA A 71 -13.45 -6.69 -9.05
N ALA A 72 -12.90 -5.60 -9.59
CA ALA A 72 -12.53 -4.43 -8.82
C ALA A 72 -13.46 -3.26 -9.09
N LYS A 73 -13.65 -2.41 -8.07
CA LYS A 73 -14.40 -1.16 -8.17
C LYS A 73 -13.84 -0.09 -7.24
N GLU A 74 -13.88 1.15 -7.70
CA GLU A 74 -13.66 2.33 -6.84
C GLU A 74 -14.88 2.51 -5.93
N VAL A 75 -14.64 2.72 -4.64
CA VAL A 75 -15.69 2.88 -3.62
C VAL A 75 -15.40 4.08 -2.74
N ASP A 76 -16.41 4.49 -1.95
CA ASP A 76 -16.21 5.46 -0.89
C ASP A 76 -15.59 4.84 0.37
N GLU A 77 -15.17 5.71 1.28
CA GLU A 77 -14.53 5.35 2.55
C GLU A 77 -15.42 4.43 3.39
N ASP A 78 -16.71 4.73 3.50
CA ASP A 78 -17.66 3.96 4.30
C ASP A 78 -17.78 2.52 3.78
N THR A 79 -17.93 2.38 2.46
CA THR A 79 -18.00 1.09 1.78
C THR A 79 -16.70 0.30 1.99
N PHE A 80 -15.53 0.93 1.88
CA PHE A 80 -14.24 0.27 2.10
C PHE A 80 -14.14 -0.36 3.50
N TYR A 81 -14.58 0.35 4.53
CA TYR A 81 -14.50 -0.12 5.92
C TYR A 81 -15.64 -1.06 6.35
N HIS A 82 -16.71 -1.17 5.57
CA HIS A 82 -17.89 -1.99 5.93
C HIS A 82 -18.22 -3.14 4.98
N THR A 83 -17.62 -3.20 3.78
CA THR A 83 -17.96 -4.23 2.77
C THR A 83 -17.65 -5.65 3.24
N ARG A 84 -18.53 -6.60 2.93
CA ARG A 84 -18.29 -8.03 3.10
C ARG A 84 -18.58 -8.71 1.77
N GLU A 85 -17.55 -9.18 1.09
CA GLU A 85 -17.71 -9.96 -0.15
C GLU A 85 -17.17 -11.38 0.03
N SER A 86 -17.70 -12.27 -0.80
CA SER A 86 -17.47 -13.71 -0.78
C SER A 86 -17.30 -14.15 -2.23
N GLY A 87 -16.12 -13.88 -2.78
CA GLY A 87 -15.76 -14.17 -4.17
C GLY A 87 -14.35 -14.78 -4.27
N GLY A 88 -13.92 -15.05 -5.50
CA GLY A 88 -12.51 -15.39 -5.78
C GLY A 88 -11.62 -14.15 -5.73
N THR A 89 -10.31 -14.33 -5.99
CA THR A 89 -9.34 -13.24 -5.94
C THR A 89 -8.66 -13.04 -7.27
N ARG A 90 -8.80 -11.84 -7.83
CA ARG A 90 -8.18 -11.41 -9.09
C ARG A 90 -7.50 -10.06 -8.96
N ILE A 91 -6.22 -10.06 -8.61
CA ILE A 91 -5.45 -8.84 -8.32
C ILE A 91 -5.29 -7.94 -9.55
N SER A 92 -5.14 -8.50 -10.75
CA SER A 92 -4.99 -7.68 -11.97
C SER A 92 -6.20 -6.78 -12.23
N SER A 93 -7.40 -7.16 -11.77
CA SER A 93 -8.60 -6.33 -11.88
C SER A 93 -8.46 -5.04 -11.06
N ALA A 94 -7.91 -5.14 -9.84
CA ALA A 94 -7.63 -4.00 -8.98
C ALA A 94 -6.62 -3.06 -9.61
N TYR A 95 -5.57 -3.61 -10.22
CA TYR A 95 -4.54 -2.84 -10.90
C TYR A 95 -5.07 -2.12 -12.14
N GLN A 96 -5.97 -2.74 -12.91
CA GLN A 96 -6.61 -2.06 -14.03
C GLN A 96 -7.42 -0.84 -13.58
N VAL A 97 -8.25 -1.00 -12.53
CA VAL A 97 -9.01 0.11 -11.96
C VAL A 97 -8.10 1.19 -11.39
N GLY A 98 -7.02 0.79 -10.70
CA GLY A 98 -6.01 1.72 -10.17
C GLY A 98 -5.32 2.52 -11.26
N VAL A 99 -4.88 1.87 -12.34
CA VAL A 99 -4.27 2.55 -13.51
C VAL A 99 -5.25 3.52 -14.16
N GLU A 100 -6.50 3.11 -14.38
CA GLU A 100 -7.51 4.02 -14.95
C GLU A 100 -7.73 5.24 -14.06
N LEU A 101 -7.85 5.03 -12.74
CA LEU A 101 -8.02 6.08 -11.76
C LEU A 101 -6.84 7.07 -11.76
N MET A 102 -5.61 6.56 -11.73
CA MET A 102 -4.38 7.38 -11.75
C MET A 102 -4.31 8.22 -13.03
N ASN A 103 -4.46 7.59 -14.20
CA ASN A 103 -4.40 8.28 -15.48
C ASN A 103 -5.50 9.35 -15.63
N ARG A 104 -6.68 9.13 -15.03
CA ARG A 104 -7.83 10.02 -15.15
C ARG A 104 -7.79 11.21 -14.18
N ARG A 105 -7.33 10.99 -12.94
CA ARG A 105 -7.46 12.00 -11.86
C ARG A 105 -6.12 12.53 -11.34
N PHE A 106 -5.04 11.78 -11.50
CA PHE A 106 -3.77 12.08 -10.85
C PHE A 106 -2.61 11.93 -11.83
N PRO A 107 -2.45 12.90 -12.76
CA PRO A 107 -1.29 12.89 -13.65
C PRO A 107 0.01 12.94 -12.82
N PHE A 108 0.90 11.98 -13.04
CA PHE A 108 2.13 11.79 -12.26
C PHE A 108 3.05 13.03 -12.23
N SER A 109 2.98 13.91 -13.23
CA SER A 109 3.76 15.16 -13.26
C SER A 109 3.31 16.19 -12.22
N GLU A 110 2.13 16.03 -11.63
CA GLU A 110 1.51 17.02 -10.73
C GLU A 110 1.19 16.46 -9.34
N TRP A 111 1.19 15.13 -9.18
CA TRP A 111 0.75 14.45 -7.97
C TRP A 111 1.79 13.48 -7.43
N ASN A 112 2.02 13.53 -6.12
CA ASN A 112 2.70 12.46 -5.41
C ASN A 112 1.70 11.34 -5.11
N LEU A 113 1.96 10.15 -5.63
CA LEU A 113 1.07 9.00 -5.54
C LEU A 113 1.63 7.92 -4.63
N TYR A 114 0.82 7.54 -3.65
CA TYR A 114 1.12 6.46 -2.69
C TYR A 114 0.02 5.40 -2.80
N VAL A 115 0.41 4.15 -3.00
CA VAL A 115 -0.54 3.04 -3.12
C VAL A 115 -0.29 2.07 -1.97
N PHE A 116 -1.35 1.74 -1.24
CA PHE A 116 -1.33 0.72 -0.19
C PHE A 116 -2.29 -0.39 -0.56
N GLN A 117 -1.76 -1.56 -0.89
CA GLN A 117 -2.53 -2.76 -1.17
C GLN A 117 -2.43 -3.75 -0.03
N PHE A 118 -3.57 -4.33 0.34
CA PHE A 118 -3.67 -5.36 1.35
C PHE A 118 -4.44 -6.57 0.83
N SER A 119 -3.90 -7.77 1.05
CA SER A 119 -4.49 -9.04 0.64
C SER A 119 -3.95 -10.18 1.51
N ASP A 120 -4.57 -11.36 1.50
CA ASP A 120 -4.00 -12.58 2.09
C ASP A 120 -3.00 -13.30 1.18
N GLY A 121 -2.81 -12.78 -0.04
CA GLY A 121 -1.86 -13.28 -1.02
C GLY A 121 -2.42 -14.38 -1.92
N ASP A 122 -3.69 -14.74 -1.78
CA ASP A 122 -4.33 -15.67 -2.71
C ASP A 122 -4.60 -14.95 -4.04
N ASN A 123 -4.26 -15.60 -5.15
CA ASN A 123 -4.54 -15.07 -6.47
C ASN A 123 -4.60 -16.21 -7.47
N TRP A 124 -5.41 -16.03 -8.50
CA TRP A 124 -5.46 -17.02 -9.57
C TRP A 124 -4.12 -17.08 -10.29
N GLY A 125 -3.54 -18.27 -10.44
CA GLY A 125 -2.18 -18.44 -10.98
C GLY A 125 -1.98 -17.81 -12.37
N GLU A 126 -3.02 -17.84 -13.22
CA GLU A 126 -3.02 -17.19 -14.55
C GLU A 126 -3.00 -15.65 -14.45
N ASP A 127 -3.51 -15.10 -13.34
CA ASP A 127 -3.60 -13.68 -13.06
C ASP A 127 -2.28 -13.08 -12.54
N ASN A 128 -1.42 -13.91 -11.92
CA ASN A 128 -0.11 -13.49 -11.41
C ASN A 128 0.74 -12.80 -12.47
N GLN A 129 0.80 -13.34 -13.70
CA GLN A 129 1.57 -12.70 -14.76
C GLN A 129 0.96 -11.38 -15.24
N ALA A 130 -0.37 -11.30 -15.29
CA ALA A 130 -1.06 -10.08 -15.72
C ALA A 130 -0.87 -8.96 -14.68
N SER A 131 -1.03 -9.29 -13.41
CA SER A 131 -0.85 -8.35 -12.30
C SER A 131 0.61 -7.87 -12.20
N LEU A 132 1.61 -8.76 -12.33
CA LEU A 132 3.02 -8.37 -12.36
C LEU A 132 3.34 -7.41 -13.50
N ARG A 133 2.83 -7.65 -14.72
CA ARG A 133 3.03 -6.75 -15.86
C ARG A 133 2.40 -5.39 -15.61
N LEU A 134 1.16 -5.33 -15.13
CA LEU A 134 0.48 -4.08 -14.81
C LEU A 134 1.24 -3.29 -13.74
N LEU A 135 1.67 -3.96 -12.68
CA LEU A 135 2.43 -3.33 -11.61
C LEU A 135 3.75 -2.76 -12.13
N ARG A 136 4.53 -3.55 -12.87
CA ARG A 136 5.82 -3.14 -13.42
C ARG A 136 5.71 -2.01 -14.43
N ASP A 137 4.84 -2.17 -15.42
CA ASP A 137 4.87 -1.35 -16.63
C ASP A 137 3.98 -0.11 -16.51
N GLN A 138 2.97 -0.14 -15.62
CA GLN A 138 1.96 0.93 -15.54
C GLN A 138 1.82 1.55 -14.16
N ILE A 139 2.02 0.83 -13.05
CA ILE A 139 1.83 1.39 -11.71
C ILE A 139 3.14 1.94 -11.15
N LEU A 140 4.17 1.11 -11.02
CA LEU A 140 5.45 1.50 -10.42
C LEU A 140 6.09 2.75 -11.07
N PRO A 141 6.03 2.97 -12.40
CA PRO A 141 6.57 4.18 -13.00
C PRO A 141 5.79 5.47 -12.67
N GLN A 142 4.57 5.34 -12.13
CA GLN A 142 3.65 6.45 -11.88
C GLN A 142 3.41 6.71 -10.39
N VAL A 143 4.10 6.01 -9.50
CA VAL A 143 3.89 6.14 -8.05
C VAL A 143 5.20 6.42 -7.33
N ASN A 144 5.13 7.26 -6.30
CA ASN A 144 6.26 7.52 -5.42
C ASN A 144 6.54 6.31 -4.52
N LEU A 145 5.48 5.59 -4.13
CA LEU A 145 5.57 4.41 -3.29
C LEU A 145 4.40 3.47 -3.53
N PHE A 146 4.72 2.19 -3.70
CA PHE A 146 3.78 1.10 -3.70
C PHE A 146 4.08 0.17 -2.52
N CYS A 147 3.11 0.02 -1.63
CA CYS A 147 3.18 -0.85 -0.46
C CYS A 147 2.22 -2.02 -0.65
N TYR A 148 2.73 -3.24 -0.50
CA TYR A 148 1.92 -4.45 -0.46
C TYR A 148 2.05 -5.13 0.90
N GLY A 149 0.95 -5.23 1.62
CA GLY A 149 0.83 -5.95 2.89
C GLY A 149 0.11 -7.27 2.71
N GLN A 150 0.79 -8.38 2.95
CA GLN A 150 0.19 -9.70 2.96
C GLN A 150 -0.20 -10.09 4.38
N VAL A 151 -1.49 -10.29 4.63
CA VAL A 151 -1.96 -10.76 5.95
C VAL A 151 -1.86 -12.28 6.00
N GLU A 152 -1.19 -12.79 7.03
CA GLU A 152 -1.03 -14.23 7.20
C GLU A 152 -2.36 -14.89 7.58
N SER A 153 -2.58 -16.11 7.10
CA SER A 153 -3.73 -16.95 7.47
C SER A 153 -3.24 -18.13 8.30
N PRO A 154 -3.98 -18.55 9.36
CA PRO A 154 -3.69 -19.77 10.09
C PRO A 154 -3.63 -21.03 9.19
N TYR A 155 -4.29 -21.00 8.03
CA TYR A 155 -4.38 -22.11 7.10
C TYR A 155 -3.36 -22.04 5.94
N GLY A 156 -2.46 -21.05 5.99
CA GLY A 156 -1.49 -20.75 4.94
C GLY A 156 -1.87 -19.47 4.20
N SER A 157 -0.90 -18.55 4.09
CA SER A 157 -1.03 -17.36 3.25
C SER A 157 -0.78 -17.72 1.79
N GLY A 158 -1.38 -16.97 0.86
CA GLY A 158 -1.10 -17.18 -0.55
C GLY A 158 0.33 -16.77 -0.94
N GLU A 159 0.68 -17.03 -2.19
CA GLU A 159 2.06 -16.94 -2.69
C GLU A 159 2.36 -15.59 -3.37
N TYR A 160 1.41 -14.65 -3.37
CA TYR A 160 1.55 -13.43 -4.15
C TYR A 160 2.68 -12.52 -3.67
N LEU A 161 2.91 -12.39 -2.35
CA LEU A 161 4.08 -11.65 -1.84
C LEU A 161 5.40 -12.22 -2.36
N ARG A 162 5.51 -13.56 -2.45
CA ARG A 162 6.71 -14.21 -3.03
C ARG A 162 6.80 -13.93 -4.52
N THR A 163 5.67 -14.01 -5.23
CA THR A 163 5.56 -13.66 -6.66
C THR A 163 6.04 -12.23 -6.94
N LEU A 164 5.66 -11.27 -6.10
CA LEU A 164 6.14 -9.88 -6.19
C LEU A 164 7.63 -9.78 -5.88
N ARG A 165 8.10 -10.46 -4.84
CA ARG A 165 9.51 -10.43 -4.43
C ARG A 165 10.43 -10.99 -5.53
N ASP A 166 10.06 -12.13 -6.11
CA ASP A 166 10.83 -12.81 -7.15
C ASP A 166 10.71 -12.10 -8.51
N GLY A 167 9.55 -11.51 -8.80
CA GLY A 167 9.28 -10.85 -10.08
C GLY A 167 9.74 -9.40 -10.16
N LEU A 168 9.83 -8.67 -9.04
CA LEU A 168 10.05 -7.21 -9.00
C LEU A 168 10.96 -6.74 -7.86
N GLY A 169 11.08 -7.50 -6.77
CA GLY A 169 11.64 -7.02 -5.51
C GLY A 169 13.11 -6.60 -5.53
N LEU A 170 13.87 -6.99 -6.55
CA LEU A 170 15.27 -6.56 -6.72
C LEU A 170 15.43 -5.27 -7.54
N ASP A 171 14.46 -4.96 -8.39
CA ASP A 171 14.59 -3.88 -9.39
C ASP A 171 13.76 -2.63 -9.05
N ALA A 172 12.76 -2.76 -8.15
CA ALA A 172 11.83 -1.68 -7.84
C ALA A 172 12.14 -0.99 -6.50
N GLU A 173 12.81 0.17 -6.52
CA GLU A 173 13.16 0.92 -5.32
C GLU A 173 11.94 1.49 -4.56
N ASN A 174 10.86 1.74 -5.28
CA ASN A 174 9.58 2.27 -4.78
C ASN A 174 8.55 1.17 -4.46
N LEU A 175 8.97 -0.10 -4.37
CA LEU A 175 8.13 -1.22 -3.94
C LEU A 175 8.53 -1.65 -2.52
N VAL A 176 7.55 -1.69 -1.61
CA VAL A 176 7.72 -2.17 -0.23
C VAL A 176 6.77 -3.33 0.02
N LEU A 177 7.31 -4.45 0.49
CA LEU A 177 6.56 -5.67 0.75
C LEU A 177 6.59 -5.96 2.26
N SER A 178 5.42 -6.18 2.86
CA SER A 178 5.24 -6.41 4.29
C SER A 178 4.44 -7.70 4.50
N GLU A 179 4.83 -8.47 5.52
CA GLU A 179 4.10 -9.64 6.00
C GLU A 179 3.47 -9.27 7.36
N ILE A 180 2.15 -9.30 7.44
CA ILE A 180 1.37 -8.91 8.62
C ILE A 180 0.79 -10.18 9.24
N ARG A 181 1.44 -10.67 10.30
CA ARG A 181 1.07 -11.96 10.89
C ARG A 181 -0.20 -11.90 11.72
N ASP A 182 -0.35 -10.80 12.45
CA ASP A 182 -1.39 -10.59 13.45
C ASP A 182 -1.57 -9.08 13.71
N ARG A 183 -2.38 -8.76 14.73
CA ARG A 183 -2.62 -7.38 15.14
C ARG A 183 -1.36 -6.65 15.65
N ASP A 184 -0.40 -7.37 16.22
CA ASP A 184 0.84 -6.76 16.70
C ASP A 184 1.76 -6.41 15.53
N GLY A 185 1.70 -7.21 14.45
CA GLY A 185 2.39 -6.96 13.19
C GLY A 185 1.97 -5.68 12.45
N ILE A 186 0.80 -5.10 12.78
CA ILE A 186 0.32 -3.84 12.20
C ILE A 186 1.34 -2.72 12.43
N TYR A 187 1.88 -2.61 13.65
CA TYR A 187 2.80 -1.54 13.99
C TYR A 187 4.10 -1.61 13.17
N ASP A 188 4.65 -2.82 13.02
CA ASP A 188 5.87 -3.05 12.25
C ASP A 188 5.63 -2.81 10.75
N SER A 189 4.47 -3.21 10.23
CA SER A 189 4.07 -2.97 8.84
C SER A 189 3.95 -1.48 8.52
N ILE A 190 3.25 -0.72 9.37
CA ILE A 190 3.15 0.74 9.23
C ILE A 190 4.53 1.39 9.27
N LYS A 191 5.39 0.96 10.19
CA LYS A 191 6.74 1.50 10.30
C LYS A 191 7.59 1.18 9.07
N LEU A 192 7.41 0.01 8.46
CA LEU A 192 8.09 -0.37 7.23
C LEU A 192 7.62 0.49 6.05
N PHE A 193 6.30 0.64 5.89
CA PHE A 193 5.69 1.44 4.84
C PHE A 193 6.08 2.92 4.93
N LEU A 194 6.02 3.50 6.12
CA LEU A 194 6.30 4.92 6.34
C LEU A 194 7.80 5.22 6.49
N GLY A 195 8.62 4.23 6.86
CA GLY A 195 10.06 4.40 7.05
C GLY A 195 10.87 4.54 5.75
N LYS A 196 10.30 4.12 4.61
CA LYS A 196 10.91 4.20 3.28
C LYS A 196 10.55 5.47 2.50
N GLY A 197 9.56 6.24 2.96
CA GLY A 197 9.26 7.57 2.43
C GLY A 197 10.34 8.56 2.82
N LYS A 198 11.42 8.63 2.04
CA LYS A 198 12.46 9.66 2.12
C LYS A 198 12.51 10.47 0.84
#